data_AF-A0A0A8L4Z6-F1
#
_entry.id   AF-A0A0A8L4Z6-F1
#
_cell.length_a   1.000
_cell.length_b   1.000
_cell.length_c   1.000
_cell.angle_alpha   90.00
_cell.angle_beta   90.00
_cell.angle_gamma   90.00
#
_symmetry.space_group_name_H-M   'P 1'
#
loop_
_entity.id
_entity.type
_entity.pdbx_description
1 polymer ?
#
loop_
_entity_poly.entity_id
_entity_poly.type
_entity_poly.pdbx_seq_one_letter_code
_entity_poly.pdbx_strand_id
1 'polypeptide(L)'
;MIRLVVPDFTTLAKNCQRGDFSNVLNAMRSIPNDRINKPFLQFYLGQSTKCAHWPSVSFIWNRFVVRRDLLIVKPSVLADIAKLSMHYEKYGFTESLLKHYNRYYAFRKGIRWDGYKYMLLNAHIEMYAKKPNEEVNFKKKWHAFIIEIDNALIRFPISAFDFPNLTTSLNGIHLKRIRKWLLVDCKEGSLNQNSMPMFLNMVLLQPHVTPTEKIEVFREFIAKCSVNPTLHLQESLQILAHECSNDAMQDLLRDLQPYRMKLNAKTTRTIAIHKARSVETS
;
A
#
# COMPACT_ATOMS: atom_id res chain seq x y z
N MET A 1 -19.76 38.81 33.50
CA MET A 1 -20.13 37.44 33.04
C MET A 1 -19.99 37.36 31.54
N ILE A 2 -18.93 36.73 31.03
CA ILE A 2 -18.83 36.44 29.59
C ILE A 2 -19.75 35.24 29.33
N ARG A 3 -20.85 35.45 28.60
CA ARG A 3 -21.70 34.34 28.13
C ARG A 3 -20.83 33.45 27.25
N LEU A 4 -20.49 32.31 27.80
CA LEU A 4 -19.69 31.29 27.15
C LEU A 4 -20.53 30.66 26.04
N VAL A 5 -20.36 31.13 24.81
CA VAL A 5 -21.04 30.59 23.63
C VAL A 5 -20.76 29.10 23.52
N VAL A 6 -21.82 28.29 23.57
CA VAL A 6 -21.75 26.85 23.32
C VAL A 6 -21.64 26.67 21.80
N PRO A 7 -20.63 25.94 21.30
CA PRO A 7 -20.51 25.72 19.87
C PRO A 7 -21.73 24.97 19.30
N ASP A 8 -22.34 25.49 18.24
CA ASP A 8 -23.44 24.82 17.54
C ASP A 8 -22.90 23.74 16.60
N PHE A 9 -22.69 22.55 17.14
CA PHE A 9 -22.24 21.38 16.38
C PHE A 9 -23.24 20.89 15.33
N THR A 10 -24.53 21.24 15.45
CA THR A 10 -25.56 20.85 14.47
C THR A 10 -25.37 21.64 13.18
N THR A 11 -25.16 22.95 13.29
CA THR A 11 -24.85 23.81 12.14
C THR A 11 -23.53 23.40 11.49
N LEU A 12 -22.50 23.11 12.28
CA LEU A 12 -21.23 22.62 11.74
C LEU A 12 -21.40 21.28 11.01
N ALA A 13 -22.23 20.36 11.52
CA ALA A 13 -22.48 19.08 10.87
C ALA A 13 -23.17 19.25 9.51
N LYS A 14 -24.15 20.16 9.41
CA LYS A 14 -24.80 20.51 8.14
C LYS A 14 -23.81 21.09 7.13
N ASN A 15 -22.88 21.93 7.58
CA ASN A 15 -21.84 22.49 6.71
C ASN A 15 -20.88 21.41 6.19
N CYS A 16 -20.50 20.43 7.02
CA CYS A 16 -19.74 19.26 6.56
C CYS A 16 -20.49 18.48 5.46
N GLN A 17 -21.81 18.29 5.62
CA GLN A 17 -22.63 17.58 4.63
C GLN A 17 -22.73 18.33 3.30
N ARG A 18 -22.65 19.67 3.34
CA ARG A 18 -22.61 20.54 2.16
C ARG A 18 -21.23 20.66 1.52
N GLY A 19 -20.20 20.05 2.12
CA GLY A 19 -18.82 20.13 1.64
C GLY A 19 -18.07 21.40 2.04
N ASP A 20 -18.61 22.23 2.93
CA ASP A 20 -18.01 23.50 3.36
C ASP A 20 -16.99 23.29 4.49
N PHE A 21 -15.95 22.51 4.19
CA PHE A 21 -14.96 22.08 5.19
C PHE A 21 -14.06 23.22 5.69
N SER A 22 -13.81 24.24 4.85
CA SER A 22 -12.98 25.41 5.19
C SER A 22 -13.64 26.25 6.27
N ASN A 23 -14.94 26.55 6.16
CA ASN A 23 -15.66 27.30 7.18
C ASN A 23 -15.78 26.51 8.48
N VAL A 24 -16.03 25.19 8.38
CA VAL A 24 -16.03 24.33 9.58
C VAL A 24 -14.65 24.31 10.24
N LEU A 25 -13.55 24.26 9.47
CA LEU A 25 -12.19 24.28 10.02
C LEU A 25 -11.89 25.58 10.75
N ASN A 26 -12.30 26.72 10.18
CA ASN A 26 -12.12 28.02 10.81
C ASN A 26 -12.89 28.12 12.13
N ALA A 27 -14.16 27.68 12.15
CA ALA A 27 -14.93 27.61 13.39
C ALA A 27 -14.27 26.67 14.42
N MET A 28 -13.81 25.50 13.98
CA MET A 28 -13.17 24.50 14.82
C MET A 28 -11.86 24.96 15.46
N ARG A 29 -11.12 25.86 14.81
CA ARG A 29 -9.90 26.45 15.39
C ARG A 29 -10.22 27.27 16.63
N SER A 30 -11.34 27.99 16.61
CA SER A 30 -11.79 28.89 17.67
C SER A 30 -12.45 28.18 18.85
N ILE A 31 -12.88 26.93 18.70
CA ILE A 31 -13.53 26.17 19.78
C ILE A 31 -12.49 25.76 20.84
N PRO A 32 -12.73 26.07 22.13
CA PRO A 32 -11.91 25.57 23.24
C PRO A 32 -11.93 24.04 23.34
N ASN A 33 -10.81 23.44 23.75
CA ASN A 33 -10.66 21.97 23.75
C ASN A 33 -11.61 21.25 24.71
N ASP A 34 -11.94 21.88 25.84
CA ASP A 34 -12.87 21.40 26.86
C ASP A 34 -14.32 21.30 26.36
N ARG A 35 -14.64 21.98 25.25
CA ARG A 35 -16.00 22.02 24.67
C ARG A 35 -16.17 21.15 23.45
N ILE A 36 -15.15 20.40 23.07
CA ILE A 36 -15.18 19.64 21.83
C ILE A 36 -16.12 18.44 21.97
N ASN A 37 -17.07 18.31 21.05
CA ASN A 37 -17.96 17.17 20.99
C ASN A 37 -17.25 16.01 20.24
N LYS A 38 -16.96 14.91 20.95
CA LYS A 38 -16.26 13.73 20.38
C LYS A 38 -17.04 13.06 19.23
N PRO A 39 -18.35 12.81 19.33
CA PRO A 39 -19.15 12.32 18.20
C PRO A 39 -19.05 13.19 16.95
N PHE A 40 -19.16 14.51 17.12
CA PHE A 40 -18.99 15.47 16.02
C PHE A 40 -17.58 15.39 15.43
N LEU A 41 -16.54 15.30 16.26
CA LEU A 41 -15.16 15.21 15.79
C LEU A 41 -14.93 13.94 14.96
N GLN A 42 -15.49 12.79 15.38
CA GLN A 42 -15.45 11.55 14.60
C GLN A 42 -16.17 11.70 13.25
N PHE A 43 -17.35 12.31 13.26
CA PHE A 43 -18.13 12.59 12.05
C PHE A 43 -17.35 13.52 11.10
N TYR A 44 -16.83 14.64 11.62
CA TYR A 44 -16.10 15.63 10.84
C TYR A 44 -14.82 15.05 10.24
N LEU A 45 -14.07 14.25 11.00
CA LEU A 45 -12.91 13.54 10.47
C LEU A 45 -13.31 12.60 9.33
N GLY A 46 -14.34 11.78 9.54
CA GLY A 46 -14.82 10.83 8.53
C GLY A 46 -15.34 11.50 7.25
N GLN A 47 -15.99 12.67 7.35
CA GLN A 47 -16.41 13.43 6.16
C GLN A 47 -15.22 14.10 5.49
N SER A 48 -14.31 14.68 6.27
CA SER A 48 -13.10 15.33 5.74
C SER A 48 -12.22 14.34 4.98
N THR A 49 -12.13 13.08 5.44
CA THR A 49 -11.40 12.03 4.73
C THR A 49 -12.12 11.61 3.45
N LYS A 50 -13.44 11.43 3.48
CA LYS A 50 -14.23 11.09 2.29
C LYS A 50 -14.13 12.14 1.18
N CYS A 51 -14.14 13.41 1.56
CA CYS A 51 -14.02 14.54 0.62
C CYS A 51 -12.56 14.96 0.37
N ALA A 52 -11.57 14.15 0.79
CA ALA A 52 -10.16 14.42 0.60
C ALA A 52 -9.67 15.80 1.09
N HIS A 53 -10.34 16.39 2.09
CA HIS A 53 -10.01 17.73 2.61
C HIS A 53 -8.86 17.66 3.63
N TRP A 54 -7.63 17.64 3.10
CA TRP A 54 -6.41 17.51 3.90
C TRP A 54 -6.24 18.53 5.05
N PRO A 55 -6.55 19.82 4.89
CA PRO A 55 -6.40 20.79 5.98
C PRO A 55 -7.19 20.42 7.24
N SER A 56 -8.40 19.90 7.08
CA SER A 56 -9.21 19.43 8.22
C SER A 56 -8.69 18.14 8.82
N VAL A 57 -8.32 17.17 7.98
CA VAL A 57 -7.75 15.89 8.43
C VAL A 57 -6.49 16.12 9.26
N SER A 58 -5.54 16.89 8.72
CA SER A 58 -4.28 17.20 9.39
C SER A 58 -4.47 18.01 10.68
N PHE A 59 -5.40 18.98 10.69
CA PHE A 59 -5.74 19.73 11.90
C PHE A 59 -6.29 18.82 12.99
N ILE A 60 -7.29 17.98 12.66
CA ILE A 60 -7.93 17.08 13.64
C ILE A 60 -6.90 16.10 14.20
N TRP A 61 -6.11 15.49 13.33
CA TRP A 61 -5.07 14.52 13.71
C TRP A 61 -4.06 15.15 14.67
N ASN A 62 -3.47 16.28 14.30
CA ASN A 62 -2.44 16.92 15.10
C ASN A 62 -2.99 17.42 16.45
N ARG A 63 -4.17 18.04 16.45
CA ARG A 63 -4.73 18.66 17.65
C ARG A 63 -5.34 17.65 18.61
N PHE A 64 -6.10 16.68 18.11
CA PHE A 64 -6.95 15.83 18.95
C PHE A 64 -6.53 14.37 19.01
N VAL A 65 -5.72 13.89 18.06
CA VAL A 65 -5.16 12.53 18.09
C VAL A 65 -3.77 12.56 18.72
N VAL A 66 -2.83 13.29 18.13
CA VAL A 66 -1.42 13.28 18.56
C VAL A 66 -1.21 14.04 19.88
N ARG A 67 -1.63 15.31 19.96
CA ARG A 67 -1.29 16.17 21.11
C ARG A 67 -2.12 15.93 22.37
N ARG A 68 -3.34 15.42 22.20
CA ARG A 68 -4.32 15.35 23.29
C ARG A 68 -4.87 13.96 23.54
N ASP A 69 -4.67 13.03 22.60
CA ASP A 69 -5.15 11.65 22.71
C ASP A 69 -6.66 11.54 23.03
N LEU A 70 -7.44 12.50 22.53
CA LEU A 70 -8.88 12.60 22.81
C LEU A 70 -9.73 11.77 21.85
N LEU A 71 -9.16 11.41 20.69
CA LEU A 71 -9.87 10.77 19.60
C LEU A 71 -9.21 9.45 19.21
N ILE A 72 -9.92 8.35 19.47
CA ILE A 72 -9.57 7.04 18.90
C ILE A 72 -10.20 6.94 17.52
N VAL A 73 -9.36 6.94 16.48
CA VAL A 73 -9.79 6.90 15.08
C VAL A 73 -10.03 5.45 14.62
N LYS A 74 -11.17 5.21 13.98
CA LYS A 74 -11.54 3.89 13.45
C LYS A 74 -10.54 3.43 12.36
N PRO A 75 -10.23 2.12 12.25
CA PRO A 75 -9.28 1.60 11.26
C PRO A 75 -9.59 1.95 9.81
N SER A 76 -10.88 1.96 9.43
CA SER A 76 -11.27 2.34 8.07
C SER A 76 -10.89 3.79 7.77
N VAL A 77 -11.10 4.69 8.73
CA VAL A 77 -10.74 6.10 8.59
C VAL A 77 -9.22 6.26 8.60
N LEU A 78 -8.48 5.50 9.41
CA LEU A 78 -7.02 5.48 9.36
C LEU A 78 -6.51 5.07 7.97
N ALA A 79 -7.09 4.04 7.37
CA ALA A 79 -6.72 3.58 6.04
C ALA A 79 -7.04 4.64 4.95
N ASP A 80 -8.15 5.35 5.08
CA ASP A 80 -8.49 6.47 4.20
C ASP A 80 -7.48 7.63 4.36
N ILE A 81 -7.11 7.98 5.60
CA ILE A 81 -6.09 9.00 5.87
C ILE A 81 -4.74 8.58 5.29
N ALA A 82 -4.36 7.30 5.39
CA ALA A 82 -3.11 6.79 4.83
C ALA A 82 -3.06 7.03 3.31
N LYS A 83 -4.11 6.65 2.59
CA LYS A 83 -4.23 6.91 1.14
C LYS A 83 -4.13 8.40 0.81
N LEU A 84 -4.85 9.25 1.54
CA LEU A 84 -4.77 10.70 1.35
C LEU A 84 -3.36 11.22 1.62
N SER A 85 -2.71 10.74 2.68
CA SER A 85 -1.35 11.18 3.04
C SER A 85 -0.33 10.84 1.97
N MET A 86 -0.52 9.72 1.25
CA MET A 86 0.31 9.38 0.09
C MET A 86 0.09 10.37 -1.06
N HIS A 87 -1.17 10.67 -1.37
CA HIS A 87 -1.53 11.61 -2.44
C HIS A 87 -0.99 13.03 -2.18
N TYR A 88 -1.08 13.51 -0.93
CA TYR A 88 -0.58 14.83 -0.53
C TYR A 88 0.90 14.84 -0.10
N GLU A 89 1.63 13.74 -0.30
CA GLU A 89 3.06 13.58 -0.02
C GLU A 89 3.46 13.90 1.44
N LYS A 90 2.66 13.43 2.39
CA LYS A 90 2.84 13.69 3.82
C LYS A 90 3.55 12.53 4.50
N TYR A 91 4.85 12.40 4.21
CA TYR A 91 5.70 11.27 4.62
C TYR A 91 5.65 10.92 6.11
N GLY A 92 5.66 11.90 7.02
CA GLY A 92 5.64 11.64 8.46
C GLY A 92 4.30 11.11 9.00
N PHE A 93 3.23 11.16 8.20
CA PHE A 93 1.89 10.81 8.66
C PHE A 93 1.68 9.30 8.77
N THR A 94 2.21 8.51 7.83
CA THR A 94 2.00 7.05 7.80
C THR A 94 2.54 6.36 9.05
N GLU A 95 3.70 6.79 9.55
CA GLU A 95 4.27 6.30 10.81
C GLU A 95 3.36 6.66 12.01
N SER A 96 2.84 7.89 12.06
CA SER A 96 1.90 8.30 13.12
C SER A 96 0.60 7.49 13.08
N LEU A 97 0.09 7.16 11.89
CA LEU A 97 -1.11 6.32 11.72
C LEU A 97 -0.86 4.89 12.22
N LEU A 98 0.30 4.31 11.88
CA LEU A 98 0.70 2.99 12.36
C LEU A 98 0.84 2.95 13.89
N LYS A 99 1.49 3.96 14.48
CA LYS A 99 1.59 4.08 15.95
C LYS A 99 0.21 4.11 16.60
N HIS A 100 -0.72 4.90 16.05
CA HIS A 100 -2.11 4.94 16.54
C HIS A 100 -2.81 3.59 16.40
N TYR A 101 -2.69 2.94 15.24
CA TYR A 101 -3.29 1.64 15.01
C TYR A 101 -2.76 0.59 15.99
N ASN A 102 -1.44 0.51 16.15
CA ASN A 102 -0.81 -0.47 17.05
C ASN A 102 -1.22 -0.22 18.50
N ARG A 103 -1.31 1.04 18.94
CA ARG A 103 -1.73 1.36 20.29
C ARG A 103 -3.14 0.88 20.63
N TYR A 104 -4.09 0.98 19.70
CA TYR A 104 -5.51 0.73 19.98
C TYR A 104 -6.05 -0.58 19.40
N TYR A 105 -5.37 -1.16 18.40
CA TYR A 105 -5.89 -2.28 17.61
C TYR A 105 -4.88 -3.43 17.40
N ALA A 106 -3.66 -3.39 17.95
CA ALA A 106 -2.65 -4.44 17.72
C ALA A 106 -3.13 -5.86 18.06
N PHE A 107 -3.97 -6.01 19.08
CA PHE A 107 -4.47 -7.33 19.53
C PHE A 107 -5.66 -7.84 18.72
N ARG A 108 -6.21 -7.03 17.81
CA ARG A 108 -7.35 -7.43 16.98
C ARG A 108 -6.85 -8.36 15.87
N LYS A 109 -7.58 -9.47 15.65
CA LYS A 109 -7.22 -10.53 14.70
C LYS A 109 -8.34 -10.76 13.70
N GLY A 110 -7.98 -11.32 12.54
CA GLY A 110 -8.90 -11.77 11.51
C GLY A 110 -8.81 -10.90 10.25
N ILE A 111 -9.33 -11.44 9.14
CA ILE A 111 -9.13 -10.94 7.77
C ILE A 111 -9.37 -9.43 7.66
N ARG A 112 -10.42 -8.91 8.31
CA ARG A 112 -10.75 -7.48 8.29
C ARG A 112 -9.66 -6.62 8.95
N TRP A 113 -9.12 -7.06 10.08
CA TRP A 113 -8.09 -6.33 10.82
C TRP A 113 -6.75 -6.40 10.12
N ASP A 114 -6.42 -7.58 9.59
CA ASP A 114 -5.23 -7.78 8.75
C ASP A 114 -5.29 -6.90 7.50
N GLY A 115 -6.47 -6.76 6.88
CA GLY A 115 -6.69 -5.85 5.75
C GLY A 115 -6.42 -4.39 6.09
N TYR A 116 -6.90 -3.89 7.24
CA TYR A 116 -6.58 -2.52 7.67
C TYR A 116 -5.09 -2.34 7.98
N LYS A 117 -4.48 -3.32 8.66
CA LYS A 117 -3.05 -3.29 8.98
C LYS A 117 -2.22 -3.29 7.68
N TYR A 118 -2.60 -4.12 6.72
CA TYR A 118 -2.00 -4.16 5.38
C TYR A 118 -2.06 -2.80 4.69
N MET A 119 -3.23 -2.16 4.63
CA MET A 119 -3.37 -0.85 3.99
C MET A 119 -2.48 0.22 4.62
N LEU A 120 -2.31 0.19 5.95
CA LEU A 120 -1.46 1.15 6.65
C LEU A 120 0.03 0.88 6.41
N LEU A 121 0.45 -0.38 6.51
CA LEU A 121 1.84 -0.77 6.26
C LEU A 121 2.22 -0.58 4.79
N ASN A 122 1.32 -0.91 3.85
CA ASN A 122 1.50 -0.66 2.44
C ASN A 122 1.78 0.82 2.17
N ALA A 123 0.94 1.71 2.70
CA ALA A 123 1.17 3.15 2.57
C ALA A 123 2.50 3.60 3.19
N HIS A 124 2.90 3.01 4.31
CA HIS A 124 4.17 3.30 4.95
C HIS A 124 5.37 2.89 4.10
N ILE A 125 5.39 1.63 3.63
CA ILE A 125 6.45 1.09 2.77
C ILE A 125 6.52 1.83 1.44
N GLU A 126 5.38 2.14 0.81
CA GLU A 126 5.35 2.88 -0.45
C GLU A 126 5.87 4.30 -0.32
N MET A 127 5.51 4.99 0.78
CA MET A 127 6.08 6.32 1.06
C MET A 127 7.57 6.26 1.37
N TYR A 128 8.06 5.21 2.02
CA TYR A 128 9.48 4.96 2.21
C TYR A 128 10.18 4.70 0.86
N ALA A 129 9.57 3.89 -0.01
CA ALA A 129 10.10 3.55 -1.32
C ALA A 129 10.14 4.75 -2.28
N LYS A 130 9.16 5.65 -2.20
CA LYS A 130 9.09 6.88 -2.99
C LYS A 130 10.17 7.91 -2.63
N LYS A 131 10.75 7.87 -1.42
CA LYS A 131 11.77 8.85 -1.02
C LYS A 131 12.95 8.83 -2.02
N PRO A 132 13.40 9.98 -2.54
CA PRO A 132 14.48 10.08 -3.52
C PRO A 132 15.87 9.82 -2.91
N ASN A 133 15.93 9.07 -1.81
CA ASN A 133 17.18 8.83 -1.11
C ASN A 133 18.05 7.85 -1.91
N GLU A 134 19.02 8.38 -2.64
CA GLU A 134 19.98 7.64 -3.46
C GLU A 134 20.81 6.64 -2.62
N GLU A 135 20.93 6.85 -1.31
CA GLU A 135 21.62 5.93 -0.39
C GLU A 135 20.83 4.64 -0.07
N VAL A 136 19.53 4.63 -0.35
CA VAL A 136 18.64 3.51 -0.06
C VAL A 136 18.31 2.75 -1.34
N ASN A 137 19.17 1.79 -1.66
CA ASN A 137 18.93 0.87 -2.77
C ASN A 137 17.72 -0.05 -2.53
N PHE A 138 17.23 -0.67 -3.61
CA PHE A 138 16.11 -1.62 -3.57
C PHE A 138 16.24 -2.66 -2.46
N LYS A 139 17.42 -3.24 -2.25
CA LYS A 139 17.62 -4.31 -1.25
C LYS A 139 17.26 -3.84 0.17
N LYS A 140 17.59 -2.60 0.55
CA LYS A 140 17.18 -2.02 1.84
C LYS A 140 15.65 -1.81 1.92
N LYS A 141 15.03 -1.35 0.83
CA LYS A 141 13.56 -1.18 0.75
C LYS A 141 12.83 -2.52 0.85
N TRP A 142 13.34 -3.54 0.17
CA TRP A 142 12.85 -4.92 0.27
C TRP A 142 12.98 -5.47 1.69
N HIS A 143 14.11 -5.23 2.35
CA HIS A 143 14.30 -5.68 3.72
C HIS A 143 13.31 -5.03 4.70
N ALA A 144 13.03 -3.73 4.55
CA ALA A 144 11.98 -3.05 5.33
C ALA A 144 10.60 -3.68 5.08
N PHE A 145 10.27 -3.99 3.82
CA PHE A 145 9.04 -4.72 3.47
C PHE A 145 8.94 -6.08 4.20
N ILE A 146 10.04 -6.87 4.23
CA ILE A 146 10.05 -8.17 4.91
C ILE A 146 9.80 -8.01 6.42
N ILE A 147 10.51 -7.08 7.07
CA ILE A 147 10.39 -6.88 8.52
C ILE A 147 8.98 -6.41 8.90
N GLU A 148 8.42 -5.47 8.13
CA GLU A 148 7.22 -4.75 8.55
C GLU A 148 5.92 -5.38 8.03
N ILE A 149 5.92 -5.92 6.81
CA ILE A 149 4.73 -6.49 6.17
C ILE A 149 4.75 -8.01 6.23
N ASP A 150 5.77 -8.64 5.65
CA ASP A 150 5.84 -10.10 5.51
C ASP A 150 5.68 -10.78 6.88
N ASN A 151 6.54 -10.43 7.82
CA ASN A 151 6.55 -11.02 9.16
C ASN A 151 5.27 -10.71 9.95
N ALA A 152 4.64 -9.56 9.67
CA ALA A 152 3.43 -9.13 10.35
C ALA A 152 2.15 -9.77 9.79
N LEU A 153 2.18 -10.21 8.52
CA LEU A 153 1.01 -10.61 7.74
C LEU A 153 1.28 -11.89 6.94
N ILE A 154 1.79 -12.92 7.61
CA ILE A 154 2.28 -14.20 7.05
C ILE A 154 1.32 -14.86 6.05
N ARG A 155 -0.01 -14.71 6.23
CA ARG A 155 -1.03 -15.35 5.38
C ARG A 155 -1.81 -14.36 4.51
N PHE A 156 -1.51 -13.07 4.58
CA PHE A 156 -2.26 -12.07 3.83
C PHE A 156 -1.80 -12.06 2.36
N PRO A 157 -2.73 -12.03 1.38
CA PRO A 157 -2.35 -11.93 -0.02
C PRO A 157 -1.71 -10.56 -0.30
N ILE A 158 -0.60 -10.58 -1.01
CA ILE A 158 0.17 -9.38 -1.40
C ILE A 158 0.45 -9.46 -2.89
N SER A 159 0.45 -8.30 -3.55
CA SER A 159 0.64 -8.18 -5.00
C SER A 159 1.62 -7.06 -5.31
N ALA A 160 2.39 -7.20 -6.39
CA ALA A 160 3.33 -6.17 -6.81
C ALA A 160 2.60 -4.86 -7.21
N PHE A 161 1.33 -4.97 -7.64
CA PHE A 161 0.51 -3.83 -8.03
C PHE A 161 0.12 -2.92 -6.87
N ASP A 162 0.15 -3.43 -5.64
CA ASP A 162 -0.06 -2.61 -4.44
C ASP A 162 1.18 -1.77 -4.11
N PHE A 163 2.34 -2.09 -4.70
CA PHE A 163 3.63 -1.46 -4.39
C PHE A 163 4.33 -0.84 -5.61
N PRO A 164 3.72 0.16 -6.27
CA PRO A 164 4.28 0.77 -7.47
C PRO A 164 5.65 1.44 -7.25
N ASN A 165 5.85 2.18 -6.16
CA ASN A 165 7.14 2.86 -5.90
C ASN A 165 8.24 1.86 -5.56
N LEU A 166 7.93 0.82 -4.78
CA LEU A 166 8.88 -0.26 -4.52
C LEU A 166 9.25 -0.99 -5.82
N THR A 167 8.27 -1.26 -6.68
CA THR A 167 8.49 -1.87 -8.01
C THR A 167 9.37 -1.00 -8.89
N THR A 168 9.08 0.30 -9.01
CA THR A 168 9.89 1.23 -9.82
C THR A 168 11.30 1.41 -9.28
N SER A 169 11.54 1.15 -7.99
CA SER A 169 12.90 1.23 -7.43
C SER A 169 13.87 0.14 -7.93
N LEU A 170 13.39 -0.83 -8.71
CA LEU A 170 14.23 -1.77 -9.48
C LEU A 170 14.67 -1.22 -10.84
N ASN A 171 14.07 -0.13 -11.32
CA ASN A 171 14.33 0.41 -12.65
C ASN A 171 15.82 0.76 -12.81
N GLY A 172 16.40 0.39 -13.95
CA GLY A 172 17.82 0.60 -14.25
C GLY A 172 18.79 -0.33 -13.53
N ILE A 173 18.34 -1.22 -12.63
CA ILE A 173 19.22 -2.21 -12.00
C ILE A 173 19.45 -3.38 -12.96
N HIS A 174 20.72 -3.70 -13.21
CA HIS A 174 21.11 -4.80 -14.09
C HIS A 174 20.53 -6.15 -13.64
N LEU A 175 19.95 -6.91 -14.58
CA LEU A 175 19.22 -8.15 -14.27
C LEU A 175 20.04 -9.18 -13.50
N LYS A 176 21.31 -9.40 -13.87
CA LYS A 176 22.22 -10.31 -13.14
C LYS A 176 22.25 -10.03 -11.62
N ARG A 177 22.20 -8.76 -11.22
CA ARG A 177 22.17 -8.35 -9.81
C ARG A 177 20.81 -8.64 -9.18
N ILE A 178 19.73 -8.34 -9.88
CA ILE A 178 18.36 -8.65 -9.45
C ILE A 178 18.18 -10.17 -9.27
N ARG A 179 18.65 -11.00 -10.22
CA ARG A 179 18.62 -12.47 -10.16
C ARG A 179 19.30 -12.99 -8.90
N LYS A 180 20.49 -12.48 -8.58
CA LYS A 180 21.20 -12.83 -7.33
C LYS A 180 20.33 -12.51 -6.11
N TRP A 181 19.70 -11.35 -6.07
CA TRP A 181 18.82 -10.99 -4.95
C TRP A 181 17.59 -11.89 -4.85
N LEU A 182 16.88 -12.09 -5.96
CA LEU A 182 15.65 -12.87 -5.99
C LEU A 182 15.87 -14.35 -5.61
N LEU A 183 16.95 -14.95 -6.12
CA LEU A 183 17.15 -16.41 -6.03
C LEU A 183 18.06 -16.84 -4.88
N VAL A 184 18.87 -15.92 -4.34
CA VAL A 184 19.88 -16.20 -3.30
C VAL A 184 19.66 -15.29 -2.10
N ASP A 185 19.96 -13.99 -2.23
CA ASP A 185 20.15 -13.12 -1.06
C ASP A 185 18.85 -12.80 -0.30
N CYS A 186 17.72 -12.68 -0.98
CA CYS A 186 16.45 -12.20 -0.40
C CYS A 186 15.45 -13.30 -0.09
N LYS A 187 15.81 -14.57 -0.34
CA LYS A 187 14.99 -15.74 0.00
C LYS A 187 14.95 -15.98 1.50
N GLU A 188 16.02 -15.61 2.21
CA GLU A 188 16.15 -15.83 3.65
C GLU A 188 15.30 -14.82 4.45
N GLY A 189 14.45 -15.32 5.34
CA GLY A 189 13.66 -14.51 6.28
C GLY A 189 12.24 -14.14 5.84
N SER A 190 11.82 -14.49 4.62
CA SER A 190 10.41 -14.37 4.21
C SER A 190 9.56 -15.47 4.85
N LEU A 191 8.51 -15.07 5.57
CA LEU A 191 7.52 -15.95 6.20
C LEU A 191 6.23 -16.05 5.36
N ASN A 192 5.89 -15.01 4.61
CA ASN A 192 4.72 -14.97 3.73
C ASN A 192 5.01 -15.63 2.38
N GLN A 193 4.22 -16.64 2.04
CA GLN A 193 4.37 -17.43 0.80
C GLN A 193 4.21 -16.61 -0.49
N ASN A 194 3.65 -15.41 -0.42
CA ASN A 194 3.43 -14.53 -1.57
C ASN A 194 4.55 -13.50 -1.77
N SER A 195 5.48 -13.31 -0.82
CA SER A 195 6.48 -12.24 -0.91
C SER A 195 7.51 -12.49 -2.01
N MET A 196 8.04 -13.71 -2.10
CA MET A 196 8.98 -14.04 -3.18
C MET A 196 8.31 -14.04 -4.57
N PRO A 197 7.09 -14.58 -4.75
CA PRO A 197 6.28 -14.34 -5.94
C PRO A 197 6.05 -12.86 -6.26
N MET A 198 5.80 -12.03 -5.24
CA MET A 198 5.65 -10.58 -5.42
C MET A 198 6.96 -9.96 -5.94
N PHE A 199 8.11 -10.32 -5.38
CA PHE A 199 9.41 -9.85 -5.86
C PHE A 199 9.63 -10.28 -7.32
N LEU A 200 9.36 -11.54 -7.66
CA LEU A 200 9.40 -12.00 -9.05
C LEU A 200 8.53 -11.12 -9.95
N ASN A 201 7.28 -10.84 -9.55
CA ASN A 201 6.37 -9.99 -10.32
C ASN A 201 6.93 -8.58 -10.51
N MET A 202 7.58 -8.00 -9.50
CA MET A 202 8.27 -6.72 -9.65
C MET A 202 9.36 -6.77 -10.71
N VAL A 203 10.13 -7.86 -10.79
CA VAL A 203 11.15 -8.05 -11.84
C VAL A 203 10.51 -8.19 -13.22
N LEU A 204 9.44 -8.97 -13.34
CA LEU A 204 8.73 -9.20 -14.60
C LEU A 204 8.06 -7.93 -15.15
N LEU A 205 7.74 -6.96 -14.29
CA LEU A 205 7.16 -5.67 -14.68
C LEU A 205 8.21 -4.65 -15.14
N GLN A 206 9.51 -4.94 -15.02
CA GLN A 206 10.54 -3.97 -15.42
C GLN A 206 10.63 -3.81 -16.94
N PRO A 207 10.67 -2.57 -17.46
CA PRO A 207 10.70 -2.33 -18.91
C PRO A 207 12.07 -2.62 -19.53
N HIS A 208 13.16 -2.52 -18.76
CA HIS A 208 14.52 -2.78 -19.25
C HIS A 208 14.90 -4.27 -19.27
N VAL A 209 14.02 -5.16 -18.78
CA VAL A 209 14.22 -6.60 -18.82
C VAL A 209 13.52 -7.15 -20.05
N THR A 210 14.26 -7.83 -20.92
CA THR A 210 13.71 -8.35 -22.18
C THR A 210 12.73 -9.50 -21.95
N PRO A 211 11.78 -9.76 -22.87
CA PRO A 211 10.85 -10.89 -22.75
C PRO A 211 11.55 -12.24 -22.52
N THR A 212 12.64 -12.52 -23.23
CA THR A 212 13.43 -13.75 -23.08
C THR A 212 14.00 -13.86 -21.67
N GLU A 213 14.60 -12.78 -21.18
CA GLU A 213 15.13 -12.71 -19.81
C GLU A 213 14.04 -12.90 -18.74
N LYS A 214 12.85 -12.34 -18.95
CA LYS A 214 11.69 -12.52 -18.03
C LYS A 214 11.32 -14.00 -17.91
N ILE A 215 11.26 -14.71 -19.04
CA ILE A 215 10.95 -16.16 -19.07
C ILE A 215 12.04 -16.97 -18.37
N GLU A 216 13.31 -16.68 -18.65
CA GLU A 216 14.44 -17.37 -18.00
C GLU A 216 14.40 -17.21 -16.48
N VAL A 217 14.22 -15.97 -15.99
CA VAL A 217 14.14 -15.68 -14.54
C VAL A 217 12.98 -16.45 -13.91
N PHE A 218 11.84 -16.50 -14.59
CA PHE A 218 10.66 -17.23 -14.12
C PHE A 218 10.93 -18.74 -14.03
N ARG A 219 11.54 -19.34 -15.05
CA ARG A 219 11.95 -20.76 -15.04
C ARG A 219 12.95 -21.05 -13.91
N GLU A 220 13.98 -20.20 -13.76
CA GLU A 220 14.94 -20.32 -12.67
C GLU A 220 14.28 -20.20 -11.29
N PHE A 221 13.30 -19.31 -11.15
CA PHE A 221 12.55 -19.14 -9.91
C PHE A 221 11.77 -20.41 -9.55
N ILE A 222 11.05 -21.00 -10.50
CA ILE A 222 10.33 -22.28 -10.28
C ILE A 222 11.30 -23.39 -9.85
N ALA A 223 12.46 -23.48 -10.52
CA ALA A 223 13.44 -24.53 -10.23
C ALA A 223 14.07 -24.39 -8.83
N LYS A 224 14.23 -23.16 -8.32
CA LYS A 224 15.00 -22.88 -7.08
C LYS A 224 14.15 -22.50 -5.86
N CYS A 225 12.91 -22.07 -6.06
CA CYS A 225 12.04 -21.60 -4.98
C CYS A 225 11.01 -22.65 -4.60
N SER A 226 10.83 -22.85 -3.29
CA SER A 226 9.95 -23.88 -2.72
C SER A 226 8.47 -23.44 -2.65
N VAL A 227 8.06 -22.47 -3.47
CA VAL A 227 6.70 -21.94 -3.48
C VAL A 227 5.82 -22.81 -4.36
N ASN A 228 4.59 -23.11 -3.93
CA ASN A 228 3.66 -23.87 -4.77
C ASN A 228 3.26 -23.06 -6.03
N PRO A 229 3.65 -23.50 -7.25
CA PRO A 229 3.41 -22.72 -8.46
C PRO A 229 1.93 -22.45 -8.74
N THR A 230 1.08 -23.46 -8.53
CA THR A 230 -0.37 -23.39 -8.79
C THR A 230 -1.08 -22.37 -7.91
N LEU A 231 -0.59 -22.15 -6.68
CA LEU A 231 -1.21 -21.24 -5.73
C LEU A 231 -0.68 -19.81 -5.84
N HIS A 232 0.62 -19.62 -6.11
CA HIS A 232 1.27 -18.33 -5.90
C HIS A 232 1.87 -17.70 -7.15
N LEU A 233 2.03 -18.43 -8.26
CA LEU A 233 2.66 -17.90 -9.49
C LEU A 233 1.67 -17.55 -10.59
N GLN A 234 0.37 -17.57 -10.27
CA GLN A 234 -0.70 -17.25 -11.21
C GLN A 234 -0.59 -15.82 -11.76
N GLU A 235 -0.28 -14.85 -10.89
CA GLU A 235 -0.05 -13.45 -11.30
C GLU A 235 1.20 -13.32 -12.19
N SER A 236 2.28 -14.02 -11.85
CA SER A 236 3.53 -14.05 -12.61
C SER A 236 3.32 -14.54 -14.04
N LEU A 237 2.57 -15.63 -14.21
CA LEU A 237 2.24 -16.19 -15.53
C LEU A 237 1.42 -15.21 -16.37
N GLN A 238 0.53 -14.45 -15.76
CA GLN A 238 -0.29 -13.46 -16.46
C GLN A 238 0.51 -12.23 -16.89
N ILE A 239 1.47 -11.79 -16.06
CA ILE A 239 2.42 -10.74 -16.44
C ILE A 239 3.21 -11.21 -17.67
N LEU A 240 3.76 -12.42 -17.64
CA LEU A 240 4.49 -12.99 -18.78
C LEU A 240 3.64 -13.09 -20.05
N ALA A 241 2.40 -13.58 -19.93
CA ALA A 241 1.50 -13.69 -21.07
C ALA A 241 1.14 -12.34 -21.71
N HIS A 242 1.24 -11.25 -20.93
CA HIS A 242 1.04 -9.89 -21.44
C HIS A 242 2.32 -9.28 -22.02
N GLU A 243 3.47 -9.59 -21.43
CA GLU A 243 4.75 -8.95 -21.72
C GLU A 243 5.59 -9.69 -22.79
N CYS A 244 5.29 -10.97 -23.05
CA CYS A 244 6.05 -11.83 -23.95
C CYS A 244 5.26 -12.18 -25.23
N SER A 245 5.99 -12.54 -26.30
CA SER A 245 5.38 -13.02 -27.55
C SER A 245 4.66 -14.36 -27.37
N ASN A 246 3.68 -14.63 -28.24
CA ASN A 246 2.89 -15.85 -28.18
C ASN A 246 3.75 -17.12 -28.27
N ASP A 247 4.78 -17.16 -29.13
CA ASP A 247 5.59 -18.36 -29.34
C ASP A 247 6.38 -18.74 -28.08
N ALA A 248 7.06 -17.77 -27.46
CA ALA A 248 7.83 -18.00 -26.24
C ALA A 248 6.91 -18.39 -25.07
N MET A 249 5.68 -17.88 -25.06
CA MET A 249 4.66 -18.27 -24.08
C MET A 249 4.14 -19.69 -24.30
N GLN A 250 4.01 -20.17 -25.54
CA GLN A 250 3.59 -21.55 -25.81
C GLN A 250 4.60 -22.56 -25.27
N ASP A 251 5.90 -22.31 -25.46
CA ASP A 251 6.94 -23.18 -24.92
C ASP A 251 6.92 -23.19 -23.39
N LEU A 252 6.78 -22.03 -22.75
CA LEU A 252 6.64 -21.96 -21.29
C LEU A 252 5.38 -22.70 -20.80
N LEU A 253 4.24 -22.58 -21.49
CA LEU A 253 3.02 -23.27 -21.11
C LEU A 253 3.14 -24.79 -21.20
N ARG A 254 3.96 -25.32 -22.13
CA ARG A 254 4.28 -26.75 -22.18
C ARG A 254 5.05 -27.18 -20.93
N ASP A 255 6.07 -26.41 -20.55
CA ASP A 255 6.85 -26.67 -19.32
C ASP A 255 5.97 -26.64 -18.05
N LEU A 256 4.91 -25.83 -18.08
CA LEU A 256 4.00 -25.62 -16.95
C LEU A 256 2.79 -26.57 -16.92
N GLN A 257 2.60 -27.44 -17.91
CA GLN A 257 1.50 -28.41 -17.94
C GLN A 257 1.33 -29.20 -16.63
N PRO A 258 2.41 -29.68 -15.95
CA PRO A 258 2.29 -30.41 -14.70
C PRO A 258 1.60 -29.61 -13.57
N TYR A 259 1.69 -28.27 -13.60
CA TYR A 259 1.17 -27.40 -12.54
C TYR A 259 -0.28 -26.94 -12.76
N ARG A 260 -0.89 -27.30 -13.91
CA ARG A 260 -2.28 -26.96 -14.28
C ARG A 260 -2.63 -25.46 -14.14
N MET A 261 -1.67 -24.57 -14.32
CA MET A 261 -1.88 -23.13 -14.26
C MET A 261 -2.69 -22.66 -15.49
N LYS A 262 -3.58 -21.68 -15.32
CA LYS A 262 -4.47 -21.19 -16.40
C LYS A 262 -4.43 -19.67 -16.48
N LEU A 263 -4.43 -19.08 -17.67
CA LEU A 263 -4.56 -17.63 -17.81
C LEU A 263 -5.97 -17.17 -17.41
N ASN A 264 -6.08 -16.22 -16.47
CA ASN A 264 -7.36 -15.65 -16.02
C ASN A 264 -7.54 -14.20 -16.55
N ALA A 265 -8.68 -13.93 -17.18
CA ALA A 265 -9.01 -12.66 -17.83
C ALA A 265 -9.11 -11.45 -16.86
N LYS A 266 -9.39 -11.68 -15.57
CA LYS A 266 -9.56 -10.60 -14.58
C LYS A 266 -8.23 -9.88 -14.30
N THR A 267 -7.14 -10.62 -14.14
CA THR A 267 -5.82 -10.02 -13.87
C THR A 267 -5.23 -9.38 -15.11
N THR A 268 -5.51 -9.91 -16.31
CA THR A 268 -5.12 -9.29 -17.59
C THR A 268 -5.64 -7.86 -17.72
N ARG A 269 -6.87 -7.58 -17.24
CA ARG A 269 -7.42 -6.22 -17.18
C ARG A 269 -6.69 -5.32 -16.18
N THR A 270 -6.30 -5.84 -15.01
CA THR A 270 -5.53 -5.09 -14.01
C THR A 270 -4.16 -4.67 -14.56
N ILE A 271 -3.46 -5.58 -15.24
CA ILE A 271 -2.17 -5.31 -15.89
C ILE A 271 -2.32 -4.17 -16.92
N ALA A 272 -3.35 -4.23 -17.76
CA ALA A 272 -3.62 -3.19 -18.76
C ALA A 272 -3.89 -1.80 -18.13
N ILE A 273 -4.63 -1.75 -17.02
CA ILE A 273 -4.91 -0.49 -16.29
C ILE A 273 -3.63 0.09 -15.66
N HIS A 274 -2.76 -0.75 -15.09
CA HIS A 274 -1.51 -0.28 -14.50
C HIS A 274 -0.55 0.28 -15.55
N LYS A 275 -0.47 -0.32 -16.74
CA LYS A 275 0.35 0.18 -17.84
C LYS A 275 -0.12 1.54 -18.35
N ALA A 276 -1.43 1.74 -18.50
CA ALA A 276 -1.99 3.04 -18.87
C ALA A 276 -1.56 4.15 -17.89
N ARG A 277 -1.59 3.88 -16.59
CA ARG A 277 -1.15 4.83 -15.55
C ARG A 277 0.36 5.09 -15.54
N SER A 278 1.18 4.11 -15.89
CA SER A 278 2.63 4.29 -15.98
C SER A 278 3.05 5.17 -17.15
N VAL A 279 2.28 5.18 -18.26
CA VAL A 279 2.52 6.05 -19.42
C VAL A 279 2.10 7.49 -19.17
N GLU A 280 1.10 7.73 -18.32
CA GLU A 280 0.66 9.08 -17.92
C GLU A 280 1.61 9.77 -16.92
N THR A 281 2.55 9.04 -16.33
CA THR A 281 3.45 9.53 -15.26
C THR A 281 4.94 9.58 -15.65
N SER A 282 5.26 9.19 -16.88
CA SER A 282 6.59 9.27 -17.52
C SER A 282 6.63 10.36 -18.58
#